data_AF-A0A8A3P3C5-F1
#
_entry.id   AF-A0A8A3P3C5-F1
#
_cell.length_a   1.000
_cell.length_b   1.000
_cell.length_c   1.000
_cell.angle_alpha   90.00
_cell.angle_beta   90.00
_cell.angle_gamma   90.00
#
_symmetry.space_group_name_H-M   'P 1'
#
loop_
_entity.id
_entity.type
_entity.pdbx_description
1 polymer ?
#
loop_
_entity_poly.entity_id
_entity_poly.type
_entity_poly.pdbx_seq_one_letter_code
_entity_poly.pdbx_strand_id
1 'polypeptide(L)'
;MDNNLNVILAEMRMQLNRQEQEIAFLRSVALERFAAPASVPTRPKPCLPDPEKFNGSIHKFNTWLFSIRAKLQIDGIAIGNAIVQFYYVFFNLESHVQAMVLPQLFLDPAAPPDYNMILDLLSSMYDNPNKVQEAEDRLYTLEQGRDSIYTYIANFEKTLYEAQGQSWFDFRKISILRNGLNLGLKTRLNQLQHLPETYTEFVQVVQELAPYASMPFGSTPEEELDLAEGQIKLEP
;
A
#
# COMPACT_ATOMS: atom_id res chain seq x y z
N MET A 1 24.07 -79.03 38.45
CA MET A 1 24.26 -77.74 37.74
C MET A 1 23.05 -77.38 36.87
N ASP A 2 22.10 -78.30 36.69
CA ASP A 2 20.99 -78.17 35.73
C ASP A 2 19.91 -77.15 36.12
N ASN A 3 19.78 -76.83 37.41
CA ASN A 3 18.77 -75.88 37.87
C ASN A 3 19.09 -74.43 37.46
N ASN A 4 20.37 -74.08 37.36
CA ASN A 4 20.80 -72.73 36.98
C ASN A 4 20.60 -72.48 35.47
N LEU A 5 20.80 -73.51 34.65
CA LEU A 5 20.58 -73.44 33.20
C LEU A 5 19.09 -73.23 32.86
N ASN A 6 18.20 -73.87 33.60
CA ASN A 6 16.74 -73.73 33.41
C ASN A 6 16.25 -72.33 33.81
N VAL A 7 16.83 -71.72 34.85
CA VAL A 7 16.53 -70.34 35.26
C VAL A 7 16.99 -69.36 34.17
N ILE A 8 18.23 -69.51 33.67
CA ILE A 8 18.76 -68.66 32.60
C ILE A 8 17.93 -68.80 31.30
N LEU A 9 17.48 -70.00 30.95
CA LEU A 9 16.60 -70.23 29.80
C LEU A 9 15.22 -69.60 29.99
N ALA A 10 14.67 -69.61 31.20
CA ALA A 10 13.40 -68.95 31.51
C ALA A 10 13.53 -67.43 31.43
N GLU A 11 14.62 -66.87 31.96
CA GLU A 11 14.93 -65.43 31.87
C GLU A 11 15.12 -64.99 30.42
N MET A 12 15.85 -65.74 29.60
CA MET A 12 16.01 -65.43 28.17
C MET A 12 14.67 -65.44 27.42
N ARG A 13 13.78 -66.40 27.71
CA ARG A 13 12.44 -66.43 27.10
C ARG A 13 11.59 -65.24 27.52
N MET A 14 11.71 -64.82 28.78
CA MET A 14 11.02 -63.63 29.28
C MET A 14 11.56 -62.35 28.61
N GLN A 15 12.88 -62.25 28.43
CA GLN A 15 13.54 -61.15 27.73
C GLN A 15 13.08 -61.05 26.26
N LEU A 16 13.02 -62.19 25.56
CA LEU A 16 12.55 -62.26 24.17
C LEU A 16 11.09 -61.79 24.04
N ASN A 17 10.21 -62.29 24.89
CA ASN A 17 8.79 -61.90 24.87
C ASN A 17 8.61 -60.40 25.16
N ARG A 18 9.42 -59.85 26.07
CA ARG A 18 9.45 -58.41 26.35
C ARG A 18 9.89 -57.59 25.13
N GLN A 19 10.91 -58.05 24.40
CA GLN A 19 11.36 -57.37 23.18
C GLN A 19 10.32 -57.44 22.06
N GLU A 20 9.61 -58.56 21.91
CA GLU A 20 8.54 -58.68 20.93
C GLU A 20 7.39 -57.72 21.21
N GLN A 21 7.02 -57.54 22.48
CA GLN A 21 6.01 -56.56 22.89
C GLN A 21 6.46 -55.12 22.58
N GLU A 22 7.72 -54.79 22.85
CA GLU A 22 8.28 -53.46 22.54
C GLU A 22 8.28 -53.19 21.03
N ILE A 23 8.67 -54.19 20.22
CA ILE A 23 8.66 -54.07 18.76
C ILE A 23 7.24 -53.89 18.23
N ALA A 24 6.26 -54.62 18.78
CA ALA A 24 4.86 -54.47 18.41
C ALA A 24 4.35 -53.05 18.74
N PHE A 25 4.70 -52.52 19.91
CA PHE A 25 4.35 -51.17 20.34
C PHE A 25 5.00 -50.09 19.47
N LEU A 26 6.31 -50.20 19.18
CA LEU A 26 6.99 -49.24 18.31
C LEU A 26 6.41 -49.24 16.90
N ARG A 27 6.02 -50.41 16.38
CA ARG A 27 5.34 -50.54 15.08
C ARG A 27 3.96 -49.89 15.09
N SER A 28 3.17 -50.04 16.15
CA SER A 28 1.85 -49.39 16.23
C SER A 28 1.97 -47.87 16.30
N VAL A 29 2.93 -47.35 17.06
CA VAL A 29 3.22 -45.91 17.13
C VAL A 29 3.71 -45.37 15.78
N ALA A 30 4.57 -46.12 15.08
CA ALA A 30 4.98 -45.73 13.73
C ALA A 30 3.78 -45.74 12.77
N LEU A 31 2.93 -46.78 12.80
CA LEU A 31 1.74 -46.81 11.96
C LEU A 31 0.80 -45.62 12.26
N GLU A 32 0.56 -45.26 13.51
CA GLU A 32 -0.26 -44.08 13.82
C GLU A 32 0.37 -42.77 13.31
N ARG A 33 1.69 -42.62 13.43
CA ARG A 33 2.40 -41.41 12.94
C ARG A 33 2.49 -41.32 11.42
N PHE A 34 2.58 -42.45 10.73
CA PHE A 34 2.73 -42.50 9.27
C PHE A 34 1.40 -42.76 8.53
N ALA A 35 0.35 -43.24 9.22
CA ALA A 35 -1.00 -43.44 8.66
C ALA A 35 -1.93 -42.26 8.93
N ALA A 36 -1.53 -41.26 9.73
CA ALA A 36 -2.13 -39.95 9.65
C ALA A 36 -1.98 -39.50 8.18
N PRO A 37 -3.08 -39.24 7.44
CA PRO A 37 -2.96 -38.72 6.10
C PRO A 37 -2.16 -37.44 6.22
N ALA A 38 -0.98 -37.40 5.59
CA ALA A 38 -0.29 -36.16 5.35
C ALA A 38 -1.30 -35.29 4.58
N SER A 39 -2.00 -34.42 5.29
CA SER A 39 -2.66 -33.27 4.69
C SER A 39 -1.52 -32.48 4.10
N VAL A 40 -1.16 -32.82 2.85
CA VAL A 40 -0.26 -32.00 2.05
C VAL A 40 -0.87 -30.62 2.15
N PRO A 41 -0.22 -29.63 2.77
CA PRO A 41 -0.80 -28.31 2.84
C PRO A 41 -0.88 -27.84 1.40
N THR A 42 -2.06 -27.97 0.80
CA THR A 42 -2.33 -27.47 -0.54
C THR A 42 -2.14 -25.98 -0.43
N ARG A 43 -0.99 -25.53 -0.92
CA ARG A 43 -0.64 -24.13 -0.99
C ARG A 43 -1.84 -23.38 -1.59
N PRO A 44 -2.39 -22.38 -0.87
CA PRO A 44 -3.55 -21.67 -1.35
C PRO A 44 -3.24 -21.05 -2.72
N LYS A 45 -4.24 -20.99 -3.59
CA LYS A 45 -4.07 -20.36 -4.91
C LYS A 45 -3.79 -18.86 -4.71
N PRO A 46 -2.88 -18.27 -5.50
CA PRO A 46 -2.65 -16.83 -5.46
C PRO A 46 -3.93 -16.07 -5.82
N CYS A 47 -4.22 -15.02 -5.08
CA CYS A 47 -5.43 -14.21 -5.18
C CYS A 47 -5.21 -12.96 -6.04
N LEU A 48 -4.01 -12.38 -6.00
CA LEU A 48 -3.70 -11.16 -6.73
C LEU A 48 -3.04 -11.45 -8.09
N PRO A 49 -3.21 -10.59 -9.10
CA PRO A 49 -2.41 -10.66 -10.32
C PRO A 49 -0.92 -10.42 -10.00
N ASP A 50 -0.05 -10.97 -10.84
CA ASP A 50 1.38 -10.73 -10.70
C ASP A 50 1.72 -9.30 -11.13
N PRO A 51 2.52 -8.55 -10.33
CA PRO A 51 2.89 -7.18 -10.65
C PRO A 51 3.81 -7.10 -11.87
N GLU A 52 3.82 -5.95 -12.54
CA GLU A 52 4.78 -5.65 -13.61
C GLU A 52 6.23 -5.70 -13.05
N LYS A 53 7.19 -6.11 -13.88
CA LYS A 53 8.61 -6.08 -13.48
C LYS A 53 9.08 -4.65 -13.28
N PHE A 54 9.88 -4.43 -12.24
CA PHE A 54 10.47 -3.11 -12.01
C PHE A 54 11.62 -2.84 -12.97
N ASN A 55 11.46 -1.78 -13.75
CA ASN A 55 12.38 -1.39 -14.82
C ASN A 55 13.35 -0.25 -14.43
N GLY A 56 13.49 0.05 -13.13
CA GLY A 56 14.35 1.14 -12.68
C GLY A 56 13.75 2.55 -12.85
N SER A 57 12.48 2.68 -13.24
CA SER A 57 11.84 3.99 -13.33
C SER A 57 11.49 4.56 -11.95
N ILE A 58 12.13 5.66 -11.57
CA ILE A 58 11.88 6.39 -10.31
C ILE A 58 10.39 6.71 -10.13
N HIS A 59 9.72 7.19 -11.19
CA HIS A 59 8.31 7.58 -11.13
C HIS A 59 7.35 6.42 -10.87
N LYS A 60 7.71 5.20 -11.29
CA LYS A 60 6.89 4.00 -11.08
C LYS A 60 7.27 3.25 -9.80
N PHE A 61 8.38 3.60 -9.16
CA PHE A 61 8.91 2.87 -8.01
C PHE A 61 7.91 2.75 -6.87
N ASN A 62 7.27 3.85 -6.45
CA ASN A 62 6.29 3.84 -5.36
C ASN A 62 5.05 2.97 -5.67
N THR A 63 4.56 3.04 -6.91
CA THR A 63 3.43 2.21 -7.36
C THR A 63 3.80 0.74 -7.37
N TRP A 64 4.96 0.40 -7.92
CA TRP A 64 5.47 -0.97 -7.94
C TRP A 64 5.72 -1.52 -6.53
N LEU A 65 6.34 -0.72 -5.66
CA LEU A 65 6.63 -1.07 -4.26
C LEU A 65 5.33 -1.37 -3.49
N PHE A 66 4.29 -0.58 -3.73
CA PHE A 66 2.96 -0.85 -3.15
C PHE A 66 2.39 -2.17 -3.66
N SER A 67 2.43 -2.43 -4.98
CA SER A 67 1.93 -3.66 -5.58
C SER A 67 2.66 -4.92 -5.08
N ILE A 68 3.99 -4.88 -5.00
CA ILE A 68 4.79 -6.03 -4.54
C ILE A 68 4.57 -6.29 -3.05
N ARG A 69 4.45 -5.25 -2.22
CA ARG A 69 4.13 -5.40 -0.79
C ARG A 69 2.74 -6.00 -0.59
N ALA A 70 1.74 -5.51 -1.34
CA ALA A 70 0.38 -6.08 -1.28
C ALA A 70 0.37 -7.56 -1.69
N LYS A 71 1.09 -7.92 -2.76
CA LYS A 71 1.24 -9.30 -3.23
C LYS A 71 1.90 -10.19 -2.17
N LEU A 72 2.97 -9.72 -1.53
CA LEU A 72 3.65 -10.47 -0.46
C LEU A 72 2.80 -10.61 0.81
N GLN A 73 2.00 -9.59 1.15
CA GLN A 73 1.11 -9.64 2.31
C GLN A 73 -0.06 -10.60 2.13
N ILE A 74 -0.68 -10.60 0.94
CA ILE A 74 -1.89 -11.41 0.67
C ILE A 74 -1.51 -12.81 0.19
N ASP A 75 -0.60 -12.92 -0.77
CA ASP A 75 -0.19 -14.18 -1.38
C ASP A 75 1.10 -14.75 -0.76
N GLY A 76 1.62 -14.18 0.34
CA GLY A 76 2.86 -14.65 0.95
C GLY A 76 2.86 -16.14 1.28
N ILE A 77 1.73 -16.65 1.81
CA ILE A 77 1.53 -18.08 2.12
C ILE A 77 1.46 -18.91 0.82
N ALA A 78 0.88 -18.35 -0.25
CA ALA A 78 0.83 -18.97 -1.57
C ALA A 78 2.19 -18.95 -2.28
N ILE A 79 3.04 -17.96 -2.04
CA ILE A 79 4.38 -17.83 -2.63
C ILE A 79 5.34 -18.81 -1.97
N GLY A 80 5.24 -19.00 -0.66
CA GLY A 80 6.00 -20.00 0.09
C GLY A 80 6.76 -19.41 1.28
N ASN A 81 7.92 -19.98 1.57
CA ASN A 81 8.78 -19.54 2.67
C ASN A 81 9.52 -18.23 2.33
N ALA A 82 10.20 -17.64 3.32
CA ALA A 82 10.95 -16.38 3.17
C ALA A 82 11.96 -16.41 2.00
N ILE A 83 12.63 -17.54 1.79
CA ILE A 83 13.58 -17.74 0.70
C ILE A 83 12.89 -17.64 -0.66
N VAL A 84 11.74 -18.29 -0.83
CA VAL A 84 10.98 -18.23 -2.10
C VAL A 84 10.40 -16.83 -2.32
N GLN A 85 9.98 -16.14 -1.26
CA GLN A 85 9.54 -14.75 -1.33
C GLN A 85 10.68 -13.81 -1.75
N PHE A 86 11.90 -14.02 -1.24
CA PHE A 86 13.09 -13.30 -1.67
C PHE A 86 13.36 -13.46 -3.17
N TYR A 87 13.41 -14.70 -3.66
CA TYR A 87 13.62 -14.96 -5.08
C TYR A 87 12.48 -14.42 -5.94
N TYR A 88 11.24 -14.49 -5.45
CA TYR A 88 10.09 -13.90 -6.13
C TYR A 88 10.25 -12.38 -6.33
N VAL A 89 10.68 -11.65 -5.31
CA VAL A 89 10.97 -10.21 -5.44
C VAL A 89 12.13 -9.97 -6.40
N PHE A 90 13.22 -10.74 -6.27
CA PHE A 90 14.39 -10.62 -7.15
C PHE A 90 14.05 -10.84 -8.64
N PHE A 91 13.24 -11.85 -8.96
CA PHE A 91 12.81 -12.13 -10.34
C PHE A 91 11.76 -11.15 -10.89
N ASN A 92 11.12 -10.38 -10.01
CA ASN A 92 10.26 -9.25 -10.38
C ASN A 92 11.04 -7.95 -10.67
N LEU A 93 12.37 -8.00 -10.65
CA LEU A 93 13.23 -6.91 -11.13
C LEU A 93 13.68 -7.18 -12.57
N GLU A 94 13.87 -6.13 -13.37
CA GLU A 94 14.55 -6.26 -14.66
C GLU A 94 16.05 -6.56 -14.50
N SER A 95 16.65 -7.18 -15.53
CA SER A 95 18.04 -7.66 -15.49
C SER A 95 19.06 -6.58 -15.13
N HIS A 96 18.84 -5.34 -15.56
CA HIS A 96 19.75 -4.24 -15.23
C HIS A 96 19.65 -3.81 -13.75
N VAL A 97 18.43 -3.83 -13.16
CA VAL A 97 18.23 -3.54 -11.74
C VAL A 97 18.77 -4.69 -10.88
N GLN A 98 18.56 -5.93 -11.31
CA GLN A 98 19.15 -7.10 -10.66
C GLN A 98 20.67 -6.96 -10.55
N ALA A 99 21.35 -6.58 -11.65
CA ALA A 99 22.80 -6.39 -11.66
C ALA A 99 23.29 -5.30 -10.68
N MET A 100 22.46 -4.30 -10.36
CA MET A 100 22.79 -3.26 -9.37
C MET A 100 22.63 -3.74 -7.93
N VAL A 101 21.61 -4.55 -7.65
CA VAL A 101 21.29 -5.02 -6.29
C VAL A 101 22.17 -6.22 -5.89
N LEU A 102 22.54 -7.04 -6.87
CA LEU A 102 23.30 -8.29 -6.67
C LEU A 102 24.59 -8.09 -5.84
N PRO A 103 25.48 -7.13 -6.13
CA PRO A 103 26.72 -6.95 -5.35
C PRO A 103 26.48 -6.66 -3.87
N GLN A 104 25.39 -5.97 -3.53
CA GLN A 104 25.08 -5.58 -2.15
C GLN A 104 24.46 -6.73 -1.34
N LEU A 105 23.77 -7.65 -2.02
CA LEU A 105 23.20 -8.83 -1.38
C LEU A 105 24.25 -9.89 -1.01
N PHE A 106 25.41 -9.89 -1.69
CA PHE A 106 26.51 -10.82 -1.39
C PHE A 106 27.54 -10.27 -0.40
N LEU A 107 27.30 -9.10 0.22
CA LEU A 107 28.19 -8.56 1.25
C LEU A 107 28.22 -9.44 2.51
N ASP A 108 27.10 -10.06 2.87
CA ASP A 108 26.98 -10.99 3.99
C ASP A 108 26.37 -12.33 3.53
N PRO A 109 27.20 -13.31 3.15
CA PRO A 109 26.73 -14.61 2.70
C PRO A 109 26.17 -15.49 3.85
N ALA A 110 26.30 -15.07 5.11
CA ALA A 110 25.81 -15.81 6.26
C ALA A 110 24.41 -15.37 6.71
N ALA A 111 23.94 -14.21 6.27
CA ALA A 111 22.61 -13.71 6.57
C ALA A 111 21.52 -14.50 5.79
N PRO A 112 20.39 -14.87 6.43
CA PRO A 112 19.29 -15.47 5.72
C PRO A 112 18.73 -14.48 4.67
N PRO A 113 18.38 -14.93 3.45
CA PRO A 113 17.87 -14.04 2.42
C PRO A 113 16.50 -13.50 2.81
N ASP A 114 16.45 -12.21 3.14
CA ASP A 114 15.23 -11.46 3.43
C ASP A 114 14.91 -10.50 2.28
N TYR A 115 13.68 -10.56 1.77
CA TYR A 115 13.23 -9.68 0.70
C TYR A 115 13.22 -8.20 1.14
N ASN A 116 13.11 -7.92 2.45
CA ASN A 116 13.16 -6.53 2.94
C ASN A 116 14.51 -5.88 2.59
N MET A 117 15.61 -6.63 2.56
CA MET A 117 16.92 -6.08 2.16
C MET A 117 16.90 -5.53 0.74
N ILE A 118 16.22 -6.22 -0.19
CA ILE A 118 16.04 -5.75 -1.58
C ILE A 118 15.15 -4.50 -1.58
N LEU A 119 14.04 -4.52 -0.86
CA LEU A 119 13.09 -3.41 -0.84
C LEU A 119 13.70 -2.16 -0.21
N ASP A 120 14.48 -2.30 0.87
CA ASP A 120 15.14 -1.20 1.56
C ASP A 120 16.27 -0.61 0.72
N LEU A 121 17.04 -1.46 0.03
CA LEU A 121 18.05 -1.00 -0.91
C LEU A 121 17.43 -0.21 -2.06
N LEU A 122 16.37 -0.75 -2.68
CA LEU A 122 15.68 -0.05 -3.76
C LEU A 122 15.02 1.24 -3.25
N SER A 123 14.48 1.25 -2.04
CA SER A 123 13.94 2.46 -1.43
C SER A 123 15.02 3.52 -1.23
N SER A 124 16.20 3.14 -0.76
CA SER A 124 17.32 4.08 -0.63
C SER A 124 17.79 4.66 -1.98
N MET A 125 17.78 3.85 -3.04
CA MET A 125 18.27 4.27 -4.36
C MET A 125 17.24 5.05 -5.19
N TYR A 126 15.96 4.70 -5.10
CA TYR A 126 14.89 5.21 -5.97
C TYR A 126 13.87 6.08 -5.24
N ASP A 127 13.83 6.09 -3.91
CA ASP A 127 13.00 7.05 -3.18
C ASP A 127 13.67 8.42 -3.21
N ASN A 128 12.89 9.47 -3.46
CA ASN A 128 13.41 10.83 -3.43
C ASN A 128 13.42 11.31 -1.97
N PRO A 129 14.59 11.54 -1.35
CA PRO A 129 14.68 11.99 0.04
C PRO A 129 14.01 13.36 0.25
N ASN A 130 13.96 14.19 -0.79
CA ASN A 130 13.38 15.52 -0.74
C ASN A 130 11.91 15.54 -1.17
N LYS A 131 11.26 14.39 -1.41
CA LYS A 131 9.88 14.35 -1.93
C LYS A 131 8.87 15.13 -1.09
N VAL A 132 9.04 15.14 0.22
CA VAL A 132 8.16 15.86 1.16
C VAL A 132 8.37 17.36 1.01
N GLN A 133 9.62 17.81 0.94
CA GLN A 133 9.97 19.21 0.76
C GLN A 133 9.55 19.71 -0.63
N GLU A 134 9.82 18.94 -1.69
CA GLU A 134 9.37 19.26 -3.04
C GLU A 134 7.83 19.32 -3.13
N ALA A 135 7.12 18.47 -2.39
CA ALA A 135 5.67 18.53 -2.32
C ALA A 135 5.19 19.77 -1.55
N GLU A 136 5.88 20.16 -0.48
CA GLU A 136 5.62 21.41 0.25
C GLU A 136 5.86 22.64 -0.65
N ASP A 137 6.98 22.69 -1.37
CA ASP A 137 7.28 23.76 -2.33
C ASP A 137 6.23 23.82 -3.46
N ARG A 138 5.81 22.66 -3.96
CA ARG A 138 4.70 22.54 -4.91
C ARG A 138 3.39 23.05 -4.33
N LEU A 139 3.12 22.80 -3.05
CA LEU A 139 1.90 23.26 -2.39
C LEU A 139 1.85 24.80 -2.30
N TYR A 140 2.97 25.45 -2.04
CA TYR A 140 3.06 26.92 -1.99
C TYR A 140 2.96 27.59 -3.36
N THR A 141 3.35 26.88 -4.41
CA THR A 141 3.31 27.38 -5.79
C THR A 141 2.06 26.95 -6.55
N LEU A 142 1.20 26.14 -5.93
CA LEU A 142 -0.03 25.65 -6.55
C LEU A 142 -1.05 26.79 -6.67
N GLU A 143 -1.48 27.05 -7.90
CA GLU A 143 -2.51 28.05 -8.21
C GLU A 143 -3.66 27.39 -8.97
N GLN A 144 -4.88 27.90 -8.77
CA GLN A 144 -6.07 27.43 -9.48
C GLN A 144 -5.99 27.72 -10.99
N GLY A 145 -5.37 28.85 -11.37
CA GLY A 145 -5.24 29.24 -12.78
C GLY A 145 -6.59 29.30 -13.50
N ARG A 146 -6.75 28.46 -14.54
CA ARG A 146 -7.98 28.31 -15.33
C ARG A 146 -8.77 27.04 -14.99
N ASP A 147 -8.28 26.24 -14.05
CA ASP A 147 -8.90 24.98 -13.69
C ASP A 147 -10.16 25.20 -12.84
N SER A 148 -11.06 24.24 -12.89
CA SER A 148 -12.24 24.24 -12.02
C SER A 148 -11.82 24.15 -10.55
N ILE A 149 -12.63 24.69 -9.66
CA ILE A 149 -12.34 24.66 -8.21
C ILE A 149 -12.15 23.22 -7.71
N TYR A 150 -12.92 22.28 -8.25
CA TYR A 150 -12.90 20.87 -7.85
C TYR A 150 -11.58 20.20 -8.25
N THR A 151 -11.06 20.54 -9.43
CA THR A 151 -9.76 20.05 -9.91
C THR A 151 -8.62 20.62 -9.08
N TYR A 152 -8.67 21.92 -8.79
CA TYR A 152 -7.68 22.58 -7.94
C TYR A 152 -7.67 22.00 -6.52
N ILE A 153 -8.83 21.82 -5.89
CA ILE A 153 -8.93 21.21 -4.55
C ILE A 153 -8.39 19.78 -4.57
N ALA A 154 -8.74 18.96 -5.56
CA ALA A 154 -8.22 17.60 -5.67
C ALA A 154 -6.68 17.57 -5.81
N ASN A 155 -6.11 18.46 -6.62
CA ASN A 155 -4.66 18.59 -6.76
C ASN A 155 -4.00 19.11 -5.48
N PHE A 156 -4.64 20.06 -4.79
CA PHE A 156 -4.19 20.60 -3.52
C PHE A 156 -4.17 19.50 -2.45
N GLU A 157 -5.24 18.74 -2.29
CA GLU A 157 -5.33 17.65 -1.29
C GLU A 157 -4.33 16.54 -1.56
N LYS A 158 -4.15 16.16 -2.82
CA LYS A 158 -3.10 15.21 -3.22
C LYS A 158 -1.71 15.73 -2.82
N THR A 159 -1.40 16.98 -3.14
CA THR A 159 -0.10 17.59 -2.85
C THR A 159 0.10 17.76 -1.34
N LEU A 160 -0.97 18.09 -0.60
CA LEU A 160 -0.98 18.16 0.86
C LEU A 160 -0.67 16.80 1.49
N TYR A 161 -1.19 15.70 0.92
CA TYR A 161 -0.85 14.36 1.37
C TYR A 161 0.62 14.01 1.08
N GLU A 162 1.13 14.33 -0.11
CA GLU A 162 2.55 14.14 -0.47
C GLU A 162 3.50 14.91 0.46
N ALA A 163 3.10 16.12 0.88
CA ALA A 163 3.82 16.97 1.84
C ALA A 163 3.64 16.54 3.31
N GLN A 164 2.92 15.45 3.57
CA GLN A 164 2.54 15.01 4.93
C GLN A 164 1.81 16.10 5.74
N GLY A 165 1.11 17.01 5.06
CA GLY A 165 0.45 18.18 5.63
C GLY A 165 -0.83 17.91 6.39
N GLN A 166 -1.22 16.64 6.57
CA GLN A 166 -2.44 16.27 7.30
C GLN A 166 -2.40 16.71 8.77
N SER A 167 -1.21 16.65 9.39
CA SER A 167 -0.96 17.07 10.77
C SER A 167 -0.80 18.58 10.93
N TRP A 168 -0.78 19.34 9.84
CA TRP A 168 -0.63 20.80 9.92
C TRP A 168 -1.87 21.43 10.52
N PHE A 169 -1.67 22.56 11.19
CA PHE A 169 -2.77 23.37 11.71
C PHE A 169 -3.69 23.84 10.58
N ASP A 170 -5.00 23.86 10.83
CA ASP A 170 -5.99 24.19 9.81
C ASP A 170 -5.82 25.62 9.27
N PHE A 171 -5.43 26.59 10.11
CA PHE A 171 -5.12 27.95 9.65
C PHE A 171 -4.04 27.95 8.55
N ARG A 172 -3.06 27.05 8.62
CA ARG A 172 -1.98 26.93 7.63
C ARG A 172 -2.53 26.36 6.33
N LYS A 173 -3.31 25.27 6.41
CA LYS A 173 -3.96 24.66 5.23
C LYS A 173 -4.87 25.65 4.52
N ILE A 174 -5.71 26.36 5.28
CA ILE A 174 -6.62 27.39 4.78
C ILE A 174 -5.84 28.54 4.13
N SER A 175 -4.77 29.01 4.77
CA SER A 175 -3.96 30.11 4.22
C SER A 175 -3.32 29.75 2.88
N ILE A 176 -2.73 28.56 2.75
CA ILE A 176 -2.10 28.14 1.49
C ILE A 176 -3.16 27.92 0.41
N LEU A 177 -4.26 27.21 0.74
CA LEU A 177 -5.35 26.99 -0.19
C LEU A 177 -5.92 28.32 -0.71
N ARG A 178 -6.21 29.26 0.18
CA ARG A 178 -6.75 30.59 -0.15
C ARG A 178 -5.80 31.40 -1.03
N ASN A 179 -4.49 31.28 -0.82
CA ASN A 179 -3.48 31.99 -1.61
C ASN A 179 -3.43 31.50 -3.07
N GLY A 180 -3.71 30.23 -3.34
CA GLY A 180 -3.76 29.70 -4.71
C GLY A 180 -5.10 29.92 -5.44
N LEU A 181 -6.16 30.38 -4.76
CA LEU A 181 -7.47 30.61 -5.40
C LEU A 181 -7.44 31.77 -6.42
N ASN A 182 -8.36 31.73 -7.38
CA ASN A 182 -8.57 32.82 -8.33
C ASN A 182 -9.08 34.11 -7.64
N LEU A 183 -8.90 35.26 -8.30
CA LEU A 183 -9.26 36.56 -7.74
C LEU A 183 -10.76 36.69 -7.44
N GLY A 184 -11.62 36.10 -8.28
CA GLY A 184 -13.07 36.12 -8.11
C GLY A 184 -13.50 35.47 -6.79
N LEU A 185 -13.01 34.25 -6.53
CA LEU A 185 -13.26 33.53 -5.28
C LEU A 185 -12.64 34.23 -4.08
N LYS A 186 -11.40 34.73 -4.21
CA LYS A 186 -10.75 35.52 -3.13
C LYS A 186 -11.61 36.72 -2.73
N THR A 187 -12.13 37.47 -3.69
CA THR A 187 -13.01 38.62 -3.42
C THR A 187 -14.30 38.20 -2.72
N ARG A 188 -14.95 37.11 -3.17
CA ARG A 188 -16.16 36.59 -2.52
C ARG A 188 -15.90 36.10 -1.10
N LEU A 189 -14.79 35.39 -0.88
CA LEU A 189 -14.38 34.97 0.46
C LEU A 189 -14.11 36.15 1.39
N ASN A 190 -13.52 37.24 0.89
CA ASN A 190 -13.29 38.45 1.68
C ASN A 190 -14.59 39.16 2.09
N GLN A 191 -15.71 38.89 1.42
CA GLN A 191 -17.02 39.47 1.73
C GLN A 191 -17.76 38.69 2.82
N LEU A 192 -17.34 37.46 3.13
CA LEU A 192 -17.93 36.68 4.22
C LEU A 192 -17.54 37.30 5.57
N GLN A 193 -18.53 37.50 6.44
CA GLN A 193 -18.32 38.04 7.78
C GLN A 193 -17.60 37.05 8.71
N HIS A 194 -17.75 35.75 8.46
CA HIS A 194 -17.12 34.69 9.23
C HIS A 194 -16.45 33.70 8.27
N LEU A 195 -15.13 33.61 8.34
CA LEU A 195 -14.39 32.52 7.70
C LEU A 195 -14.39 31.30 8.63
N PRO A 196 -14.64 30.09 8.10
CA PRO A 196 -14.48 28.87 8.88
C PRO A 196 -13.05 28.72 9.42
N GLU A 197 -12.94 28.21 10.64
CA GLU A 197 -11.64 27.94 11.30
C GLU A 197 -11.11 26.53 10.95
N THR A 198 -12.01 25.63 10.56
CA THR A 198 -11.70 24.24 10.19
C THR A 198 -11.44 24.12 8.70
N TYR A 199 -10.44 23.33 8.31
CA TYR A 199 -10.12 23.12 6.89
C TYR A 199 -11.30 22.55 6.09
N THR A 200 -11.99 21.54 6.65
CA THR A 200 -13.12 20.86 5.97
C THR A 200 -14.28 21.82 5.68
N GLU A 201 -14.65 22.65 6.65
CA GLU A 201 -15.71 23.64 6.51
C GLU A 201 -15.31 24.72 5.49
N PHE A 202 -14.05 25.14 5.51
CA PHE A 202 -13.54 26.10 4.53
C PHE A 202 -13.62 25.56 3.09
N VAL A 203 -13.26 24.29 2.87
CA VAL A 203 -13.36 23.64 1.54
C VAL A 203 -14.81 23.61 1.05
N GLN A 204 -15.77 23.30 1.93
CA GLN A 204 -17.19 23.30 1.59
C GLN A 204 -17.67 24.69 1.14
N VAL A 205 -17.37 25.73 1.92
CA VAL A 205 -17.72 27.12 1.57
C VAL A 205 -17.10 27.55 0.24
N VAL A 206 -15.85 27.17 -0.02
CA VAL A 206 -15.17 27.48 -1.29
C VAL A 206 -15.86 26.79 -2.48
N GLN A 207 -16.30 25.54 -2.31
CA GLN A 207 -17.04 24.82 -3.34
C GLN A 207 -18.42 25.41 -3.59
N GLU A 208 -19.14 25.84 -2.54
CA GLU A 208 -20.43 26.53 -2.65
C GLU A 208 -20.33 27.87 -3.37
N LEU A 209 -19.23 28.60 -3.19
CA LEU A 209 -18.99 29.89 -3.84
C LEU A 209 -18.52 29.79 -5.30
N ALA A 210 -18.09 28.62 -5.74
CA ALA A 210 -17.49 28.43 -7.06
C ALA A 210 -18.41 28.75 -8.25
N PRO A 211 -19.71 28.41 -8.24
CA PRO A 211 -20.63 28.83 -9.30
C PRO A 211 -20.73 30.36 -9.42
N TYR A 212 -20.60 31.09 -8.30
CA TYR A 212 -20.77 32.54 -8.22
C TYR A 212 -19.48 33.33 -8.46
N ALA A 213 -18.35 32.64 -8.63
CA ALA A 213 -17.04 33.26 -8.80
C ALA A 213 -16.89 34.02 -10.13
N SER A 214 -17.64 33.60 -11.16
CA SER A 214 -17.62 34.19 -12.50
C SER A 214 -18.81 35.12 -12.78
N MET A 215 -19.79 35.17 -11.87
CA MET A 215 -21.01 35.99 -12.06
C MET A 215 -20.82 37.40 -11.50
N PRO A 216 -21.27 38.44 -12.24
CA PRO A 216 -21.36 39.80 -11.72
C PRO A 216 -22.26 39.85 -10.49
N PHE A 217 -22.01 40.84 -9.63
CA PHE A 217 -22.71 40.98 -8.36
C PHE A 217 -24.21 41.23 -8.59
N GLY A 218 -25.07 40.32 -8.11
CA GLY A 218 -26.54 40.47 -8.14
C GLY A 218 -27.29 39.47 -9.03
N SER A 219 -26.61 38.69 -9.87
CA SER A 219 -27.25 37.69 -10.73
C SER A 219 -27.42 36.37 -9.98
N THR A 220 -28.66 35.95 -9.71
CA THR A 220 -28.93 34.57 -9.31
C THR A 220 -28.93 33.69 -10.57
N PRO A 221 -28.51 32.41 -10.48
CA PRO A 221 -28.59 31.47 -11.61
C PRO A 221 -30.01 31.24 -12.12
N GLU A 222 -31.03 31.60 -11.32
CA GLU A 222 -32.45 31.48 -11.67
C GLU A 222 -32.93 32.63 -12.57
N GLU A 223 -32.37 33.84 -12.48
CA GLU A 223 -32.81 35.00 -13.28
C GLU A 223 -32.41 34.89 -14.77
N GLU A 224 -31.34 34.16 -15.10
CA GLU A 224 -30.87 34.03 -16.50
C GLU A 224 -31.59 32.92 -17.28
N LEU A 225 -32.19 31.94 -16.59
CA LEU A 225 -33.04 30.91 -17.21
C LEU A 225 -34.40 31.48 -17.65
N ASP A 226 -34.94 32.46 -16.91
CA ASP A 226 -36.25 33.08 -17.21
C ASP A 226 -36.13 34.09 -18.39
N LEU A 227 -34.95 34.71 -18.57
CA LEU A 227 -34.66 35.60 -19.70
C LEU A 227 -34.50 34.84 -21.03
N ALA A 228 -34.06 33.58 -20.99
CA ALA A 228 -33.90 32.74 -22.19
C ALA A 228 -35.24 32.16 -22.70
N GLU A 229 -36.21 31.91 -21.82
CA GLU A 229 -37.54 31.40 -22.22
C GLU A 229 -38.48 32.51 -22.73
N GLY A 230 -38.24 33.77 -22.38
CA GLY A 230 -39.07 34.92 -22.80
C GLY A 230 -38.88 35.42 -24.24
N GLN A 231 -37.86 34.95 -24.98
CA GLN A 231 -37.54 35.47 -26.32
C GLN A 231 -38.01 34.59 -27.50
N ILE A 232 -38.69 33.46 -27.26
CA ILE A 232 -39.16 32.58 -28.33
C ILE A 232 -40.68 32.71 -28.51
N LYS A 233 -41.10 33.72 -29.28
CA LYS A 233 -42.33 33.84 -30.11
C LYS A 233 -43.05 35.16 -29.93
N LEU A 234 -42.61 36.16 -30.68
CA LEU A 234 -43.49 37.14 -31.30
C LEU A 234 -42.82 37.52 -32.62
N GLU A 235 -43.32 36.96 -33.73
CA GLU A 235 -43.70 37.74 -34.91
C GLU A 235 -44.49 36.86 -35.90
N PRO A 236 -45.39 37.49 -36.70
CA PRO A 236 -46.61 36.89 -37.26
C PRO A 236 -46.44 36.02 -38.51
#